data_AF-A0A1G1XK78-F1
#
_entry.id   AF-A0A1G1XK78-F1
#
_cell.length_a   1.000
_cell.length_b   1.000
_cell.length_c   1.000
_cell.angle_alpha   90.00
_cell.angle_beta   90.00
_cell.angle_gamma   90.00
#
_symmetry.space_group_name_H-M   'P 1'
#
loop_
_entity.id
_entity.type
_entity.pdbx_description
1 polymer ?
#
loop_
_entity_poly.entity_id
_entity_poly.type
_entity_poly.pdbx_seq_one_letter_code
_entity_poly.pdbx_strand_id
1 'polypeptide(L)'
;MNTRFNIQFKVNPLYVFLHAINMNQDEEPFKGWAKFTNAIWEKNPEIFFFLAGAAEHVLYVKNTYDYKKLFAKNLQTLAKIQKSKEFKRLVKETEQYNLFLEKQWNKNKDRVLAILQEISGLPLPNHTITINLSHPALRNGMAIDDNNIAWGHKEEYPNYSIVYICHELLHIMTKHDNSDVLHAVIELLVDNELRIRLNKKGRYFEHENHWHLKEIEKKLYPAWKQYLKQDKKNILQFAKKHAKIKRG
;
A
#
# COMPACT_ATOMS: atom_id res chain seq x y z
N MET A 1 1.44 -56.06 -8.45
CA MET A 1 2.54 -55.30 -7.82
C MET A 1 1.92 -54.31 -6.85
N ASN A 2 2.15 -54.50 -5.54
CA ASN A 2 1.66 -53.61 -4.49
C ASN A 2 2.53 -52.34 -4.46
N THR A 3 2.07 -51.25 -5.04
CA THR A 3 2.60 -49.92 -4.70
C THR A 3 2.14 -49.60 -3.28
N ARG A 4 3.02 -49.81 -2.29
CA ARG A 4 2.81 -49.30 -0.93
C ARG A 4 2.93 -47.78 -0.97
N PHE A 5 1.80 -47.11 -1.19
CA PHE A 5 1.65 -45.68 -0.92
C PHE A 5 2.03 -45.41 0.54
N ASN A 6 2.89 -44.41 0.78
CA ASN A 6 3.35 -44.03 2.11
C ASN A 6 3.43 -42.50 2.22
N ILE A 7 2.97 -41.96 3.34
CA ILE A 7 3.02 -40.52 3.65
C ILE A 7 4.13 -40.30 4.68
N GLN A 8 4.98 -39.30 4.46
CA GLN A 8 6.03 -38.90 5.39
C GLN A 8 5.85 -37.45 5.80
N PHE A 9 5.82 -37.19 7.10
CA PHE A 9 5.77 -35.84 7.67
C PHE A 9 7.19 -35.37 8.00
N LYS A 10 7.52 -34.13 7.64
CA LYS A 10 8.82 -33.49 7.92
C LYS A 10 8.61 -32.05 8.32
N VAL A 11 9.43 -31.57 9.26
CA VAL A 11 9.50 -30.15 9.63
C VAL A 11 10.80 -29.58 9.05
N ASN A 12 10.70 -28.61 8.15
CA ASN A 12 11.83 -27.82 7.69
C ASN A 12 11.81 -26.47 8.43
N PRO A 13 12.76 -26.19 9.34
CA PRO A 13 12.72 -24.98 10.17
C PRO A 13 12.72 -23.68 9.38
N LEU A 14 13.45 -23.62 8.25
CA LEU A 14 13.45 -22.45 7.38
C LEU A 14 12.10 -22.26 6.68
N TYR A 15 11.46 -23.37 6.28
CA TYR A 15 10.13 -23.30 5.68
C TYR A 15 9.11 -22.78 6.67
N VAL A 16 9.10 -23.32 7.90
CA VAL A 16 8.20 -22.86 8.96
C VAL A 16 8.38 -21.37 9.23
N PHE A 17 9.64 -20.92 9.35
CA PHE A 17 9.96 -19.52 9.61
C PHE A 17 9.50 -18.58 8.48
N LEU A 18 9.89 -18.87 7.24
CA LEU A 18 9.52 -18.04 6.10
C LEU A 18 8.01 -18.07 5.87
N HIS A 19 7.38 -19.24 5.93
CA HIS A 19 5.93 -19.35 5.76
C HIS A 19 5.18 -18.54 6.83
N ALA A 20 5.65 -18.54 8.07
CA ALA A 20 5.08 -17.71 9.12
C ALA A 20 5.25 -16.20 8.84
N ILE A 21 6.35 -15.76 8.23
CA ILE A 21 6.54 -14.33 7.88
C ILE A 21 5.64 -13.92 6.70
N ASN A 22 5.33 -14.85 5.81
CA ASN A 22 4.76 -14.53 4.49
C ASN A 22 3.23 -14.64 4.46
N MET A 23 2.65 -15.28 5.48
CA MET A 23 1.22 -15.39 5.63
C MET A 23 0.61 -14.13 6.25
N ASN A 24 -0.53 -13.69 5.71
CA ASN A 24 -1.40 -12.78 6.44
C ASN A 24 -1.96 -13.51 7.66
N GLN A 25 -1.75 -12.97 8.86
CA GLN A 25 -2.05 -13.65 10.12
C GLN A 25 -3.18 -12.92 10.85
N ASP A 26 -4.29 -13.63 11.05
CA ASP A 26 -5.37 -13.18 11.95
C ASP A 26 -4.98 -13.37 13.42
N GLU A 27 -4.14 -14.36 13.71
CA GLU A 27 -3.58 -14.66 15.04
C GLU A 27 -2.06 -14.85 14.96
N GLU A 28 -1.32 -14.24 15.91
CA GLU A 28 0.13 -14.42 15.99
C GLU A 28 0.48 -15.90 16.29
N PRO A 29 1.50 -16.50 15.63
CA PRO A 29 2.01 -17.83 15.94
C PRO A 29 2.39 -17.99 17.41
N PHE A 30 2.88 -16.90 18.01
CA PHE A 30 3.12 -16.78 19.44
C PHE A 30 3.23 -15.30 19.82
N LYS A 31 3.00 -14.99 21.10
CA LYS A 31 3.02 -13.62 21.61
C LYS A 31 4.34 -12.92 21.31
N GLY A 32 4.25 -11.78 20.62
CA GLY A 32 5.40 -10.95 20.26
C GLY A 32 5.96 -11.25 18.87
N TRP A 33 5.28 -12.09 18.08
CA TRP A 33 5.63 -12.36 16.69
C TRP A 33 5.64 -11.07 15.85
N ALA A 34 4.61 -10.23 15.94
CA ALA A 34 4.56 -8.97 15.17
C ALA A 34 5.70 -8.02 15.56
N LYS A 35 6.04 -7.96 16.86
CA LYS A 35 7.18 -7.17 17.33
C LYS A 35 8.50 -7.67 16.73
N PHE A 36 8.68 -8.99 16.64
CA PHE A 36 9.86 -9.59 16.06
C PHE A 36 9.95 -9.33 14.55
N THR A 37 8.87 -9.51 13.78
CA THR A 37 8.85 -9.24 12.34
C THR A 37 9.02 -7.75 12.02
N ASN A 38 8.41 -6.86 12.81
CA ASN A 38 8.59 -5.41 12.68
C ASN A 38 10.05 -4.99 12.92
N ALA A 39 10.75 -5.62 13.87
CA ALA A 39 12.17 -5.33 14.08
C ALA A 39 13.06 -5.76 12.89
N ILE A 40 12.67 -6.81 12.16
CA ILE A 40 13.36 -7.20 10.91
C ILE A 40 13.11 -6.13 9.83
N TRP A 41 11.85 -5.71 9.66
CA TRP A 41 11.45 -4.65 8.72
C TRP A 41 12.19 -3.34 8.99
N GLU A 42 12.12 -2.82 10.23
CA GLU A 42 12.77 -1.57 10.62
C GLU A 42 14.28 -1.58 10.40
N LYS A 43 14.92 -2.74 10.55
CA LYS A 43 16.36 -2.90 10.37
C LYS A 43 16.77 -2.98 8.90
N ASN A 44 16.02 -3.75 8.09
CA ASN A 44 16.32 -3.94 6.67
C ASN A 44 15.07 -4.39 5.89
N PRO A 45 14.33 -3.44 5.30
CA PRO A 45 13.15 -3.74 4.48
C PRO A 45 13.45 -4.65 3.27
N GLU A 46 14.64 -4.52 2.67
CA GLU A 46 15.03 -5.34 1.50
C GLU A 46 15.14 -6.83 1.87
N ILE A 47 15.75 -7.14 3.02
CA ILE A 47 15.82 -8.50 3.55
C ILE A 47 14.42 -8.99 3.91
N PHE A 48 13.58 -8.13 4.50
CA PHE A 48 12.21 -8.52 4.80
C PHE A 48 11.46 -8.93 3.55
N PHE A 49 11.46 -8.12 2.47
CA PHE A 49 10.82 -8.49 1.20
C PHE A 49 11.41 -9.73 0.55
N PHE A 50 12.72 -9.95 0.68
CA PHE A 50 13.38 -11.14 0.20
C PHE A 50 12.92 -12.41 0.96
N LEU A 51 12.80 -12.31 2.29
CA LEU A 51 12.29 -13.39 3.14
C LEU A 51 10.77 -13.59 2.95
N ALA A 52 10.04 -12.49 2.69
CA ALA A 52 8.60 -12.41 2.44
C ALA A 52 8.10 -13.15 1.18
N GLY A 53 9.02 -13.70 0.36
CA GLY A 53 8.72 -14.35 -0.92
C GLY A 53 7.97 -15.69 -0.82
N ALA A 54 8.05 -16.58 -1.82
CA ALA A 54 7.43 -17.91 -1.69
C ALA A 54 8.24 -18.78 -0.73
N ALA A 55 7.76 -18.97 0.51
CA ALA A 55 8.43 -19.74 1.56
C ALA A 55 8.77 -21.17 1.12
N GLU A 56 7.95 -21.73 0.24
CA GLU A 56 8.12 -23.06 -0.36
C GLU A 56 9.44 -23.19 -1.12
N HIS A 57 10.08 -22.08 -1.53
CA HIS A 57 11.37 -22.13 -2.21
C HIS A 57 12.40 -22.97 -1.45
N VAL A 58 12.46 -22.86 -0.11
CA VAL A 58 13.44 -23.62 0.70
C VAL A 58 13.18 -25.13 0.73
N LEU A 59 11.99 -25.58 0.32
CA LEU A 59 11.68 -27.00 0.17
C LEU A 59 12.31 -27.60 -1.09
N TYR A 60 12.66 -26.77 -2.08
CA TYR A 60 13.26 -27.19 -3.35
C TYR A 60 14.80 -27.07 -3.39
N VAL A 61 15.41 -26.56 -2.32
CA VAL A 61 16.87 -26.33 -2.22
C VAL A 61 17.46 -27.26 -1.17
N LYS A 62 18.49 -28.04 -1.54
CA LYS A 62 19.09 -29.05 -0.63
C LYS A 62 20.23 -28.49 0.22
N ASN A 63 20.88 -27.40 -0.20
CA ASN A 63 21.97 -26.74 0.53
C ASN A 63 22.15 -25.26 0.07
N THR A 64 23.05 -24.52 0.74
CA THR A 64 23.36 -23.10 0.47
C THR A 64 24.06 -22.87 -0.88
N TYR A 65 24.78 -23.86 -1.41
CA TYR A 65 25.39 -23.78 -2.74
C TYR A 65 24.33 -23.84 -3.85
N ASP A 66 23.33 -24.70 -3.68
CA ASP A 66 22.16 -24.80 -4.55
C ASP A 66 21.36 -23.49 -4.55
N TYR A 67 21.36 -22.75 -3.43
CA TYR A 67 20.71 -21.44 -3.33
C TYR A 67 21.38 -20.39 -4.23
N LYS A 68 22.72 -20.26 -4.17
CA LYS A 68 23.48 -19.35 -5.05
C LYS A 68 23.35 -19.73 -6.53
N LYS A 69 23.37 -21.04 -6.83
CA LYS A 69 23.22 -21.56 -8.19
C LYS A 69 21.80 -21.35 -8.73
N LEU A 70 20.78 -21.53 -7.90
CA LEU A 70 19.38 -21.24 -8.24
C LEU A 70 19.18 -19.75 -8.51
N PHE A 71 19.76 -18.87 -7.68
CA PHE A 71 19.74 -17.43 -7.91
C PHE A 71 20.35 -17.05 -9.27
N ALA A 72 21.56 -17.55 -9.57
CA ALA A 72 22.21 -17.30 -10.86
C ALA A 72 21.39 -17.84 -12.07
N LYS A 73 20.81 -19.04 -11.95
CA LYS A 73 19.93 -19.62 -12.98
C LYS A 73 18.63 -18.82 -13.14
N ASN A 74 18.09 -18.29 -12.05
CA ASN A 74 16.88 -17.46 -12.05
C ASN A 74 17.15 -16.13 -12.76
N LEU A 75 18.33 -15.51 -12.61
CA LEU A 75 18.71 -14.32 -13.37
C LEU A 75 18.78 -14.59 -14.89
N GLN A 76 19.36 -15.72 -15.29
CA GLN A 76 19.37 -16.11 -16.71
C GLN A 76 17.96 -16.38 -17.26
N THR A 77 17.10 -16.99 -16.44
CA THR A 77 15.70 -17.26 -16.81
C THR A 77 14.90 -15.96 -16.88
N LEU A 78 15.11 -15.03 -15.95
CA LEU A 78 14.52 -13.70 -15.97
C LEU A 78 14.92 -12.94 -17.23
N ALA A 79 16.20 -12.97 -17.62
CA ALA A 79 16.67 -12.35 -18.86
C ALA A 79 15.99 -12.94 -20.12
N LYS A 80 15.61 -14.22 -20.10
CA LYS A 80 14.81 -14.84 -21.17
C LYS A 80 13.34 -14.38 -21.11
N ILE A 81 12.75 -14.33 -19.92
CA ILE A 81 11.37 -13.84 -19.72
C ILE A 81 11.24 -12.38 -20.15
N GLN A 82 12.23 -11.52 -19.85
CA GLN A 82 12.26 -10.12 -20.26
C GLN A 82 12.23 -9.93 -21.78
N LYS A 83 12.68 -10.94 -22.54
CA LYS A 83 12.63 -10.93 -24.02
C LYS A 83 11.28 -11.39 -24.57
N SER A 84 10.43 -12.01 -23.75
CA SER A 84 9.11 -12.52 -24.15
C SER A 84 8.18 -11.40 -24.61
N LYS A 85 7.17 -11.77 -25.40
CA LYS A 85 6.14 -10.82 -25.86
C LYS A 85 5.25 -10.37 -24.69
N GLU A 86 5.01 -11.24 -23.72
CA GLU A 86 4.20 -11.00 -22.54
C GLU A 86 4.83 -9.93 -21.65
N PHE A 87 6.13 -10.06 -21.35
CA PHE A 87 6.86 -9.06 -20.56
C PHE A 87 6.89 -7.70 -21.25
N LYS A 88 7.24 -7.68 -22.54
CA LYS A 88 7.27 -6.43 -23.33
C LYS A 88 5.90 -5.75 -23.40
N ARG A 89 4.83 -6.54 -23.51
CA ARG A 89 3.46 -6.03 -23.50
C ARG A 89 3.11 -5.40 -22.15
N LEU A 90 3.39 -6.09 -21.04
CA LEU A 90 3.13 -5.60 -19.69
C LEU A 90 3.84 -4.26 -19.44
N VAL A 91 5.12 -4.17 -19.81
CA VAL A 91 5.91 -2.94 -19.68
C VAL A 91 5.33 -1.83 -20.56
N LYS A 92 5.07 -2.10 -21.84
CA LYS A 92 4.51 -1.10 -22.76
C LYS A 92 3.15 -0.56 -22.30
N GLU A 93 2.25 -1.42 -21.84
CA GLU A 93 0.94 -1.01 -21.30
C GLU A 93 1.12 -0.15 -20.04
N THR A 94 2.10 -0.46 -19.19
CA THR A 94 2.43 0.32 -17.99
C THR A 94 3.08 1.67 -18.33
N GLU A 95 3.95 1.72 -19.34
CA GLU A 95 4.56 2.98 -19.84
C GLU A 95 3.51 3.92 -20.44
N GLN A 96 2.55 3.39 -21.20
CA GLN A 96 1.42 4.17 -21.70
C GLN A 96 0.58 4.74 -20.55
N TYR A 97 0.38 3.95 -19.50
CA TYR A 97 -0.28 4.40 -18.29
C TYR A 97 0.52 5.47 -17.54
N ASN A 98 1.86 5.38 -17.50
CA ASN A 98 2.73 6.43 -16.96
C ASN A 98 2.49 7.78 -17.64
N LEU A 99 2.49 7.80 -18.99
CA LEU A 99 2.26 9.03 -19.75
C LEU A 99 0.88 9.65 -19.46
N PHE A 100 -0.14 8.81 -19.27
CA PHE A 100 -1.45 9.25 -18.85
C PHE A 100 -1.41 9.91 -17.45
N LEU A 101 -0.78 9.24 -16.47
CA LEU A 101 -0.65 9.76 -15.11
C LEU A 101 0.15 11.05 -15.04
N GLU A 102 1.30 11.13 -15.71
CA GLU A 102 2.13 12.34 -15.74
C GLU A 102 1.36 13.53 -16.30
N LYS A 103 0.62 13.33 -17.40
CA LYS A 103 -0.23 14.37 -17.98
C LYS A 103 -1.31 14.81 -16.99
N GLN A 104 -1.95 13.86 -16.32
CA GLN A 104 -3.02 14.14 -15.38
C GLN A 104 -2.50 14.81 -14.10
N TRP A 105 -1.33 14.41 -13.60
CA TRP A 105 -0.65 15.02 -12.46
C TRP A 105 -0.24 16.44 -12.79
N ASN A 106 0.47 16.67 -13.90
CA ASN A 106 0.91 18.02 -14.29
C ASN A 106 -0.24 19.01 -14.46
N LYS A 107 -1.41 18.53 -14.91
CA LYS A 107 -2.62 19.35 -15.01
C LYS A 107 -3.21 19.75 -13.66
N ASN A 108 -3.07 18.91 -12.63
CA ASN A 108 -3.80 19.04 -11.38
C ASN A 108 -2.92 19.37 -10.16
N LYS A 109 -1.60 19.17 -10.23
CA LYS A 109 -0.68 19.16 -9.08
C LYS A 109 -0.80 20.38 -8.18
N ASP A 110 -0.76 21.60 -8.73
CA ASP A 110 -0.75 22.81 -7.91
C ASP A 110 -2.06 22.96 -7.13
N ARG A 111 -3.19 22.66 -7.80
CA ARG A 111 -4.52 22.70 -7.19
C ARG A 111 -4.69 21.61 -6.13
N VAL A 112 -4.26 20.40 -6.43
CA VAL A 112 -4.41 19.25 -5.53
C VAL A 112 -3.56 19.43 -4.27
N LEU A 113 -2.29 19.82 -4.43
CA LEU A 113 -1.39 20.07 -3.32
C LEU A 113 -1.87 21.25 -2.45
N ALA A 114 -2.39 22.32 -3.06
CA ALA A 114 -2.99 23.42 -2.31
C ALA A 114 -4.19 22.97 -1.48
N ILE A 115 -5.12 22.18 -2.05
CA ILE A 115 -6.27 21.63 -1.32
C ILE A 115 -5.79 20.70 -0.20
N LEU A 116 -4.79 19.86 -0.47
CA LEU A 116 -4.27 18.92 0.50
C LEU A 116 -3.68 19.65 1.72
N GLN A 117 -2.87 20.69 1.50
CA GLN A 117 -2.32 21.51 2.58
C GLN A 117 -3.41 22.31 3.30
N GLU A 118 -4.36 22.90 2.57
CA GLU A 118 -5.48 23.65 3.14
C GLU A 118 -6.27 22.79 4.12
N ILE A 119 -6.72 21.61 3.68
CA ILE A 119 -7.60 20.76 4.48
C ILE A 119 -6.80 20.03 5.57
N SER A 120 -5.60 19.54 5.27
CA SER A 120 -4.81 18.80 6.26
C SER A 120 -4.26 19.71 7.37
N GLY A 121 -3.91 20.95 7.01
CA GLY A 121 -3.14 21.84 7.87
C GLY A 121 -1.71 21.34 8.13
N LEU A 122 -1.20 20.46 7.26
CA LEU A 122 0.15 19.90 7.36
C LEU A 122 1.06 20.45 6.25
N PRO A 123 2.37 20.59 6.52
CA PRO A 123 3.33 20.88 5.47
C PRO A 123 3.45 19.71 4.50
N LEU A 124 3.73 20.00 3.22
CA LEU A 124 4.15 18.97 2.28
C LEU A 124 5.54 18.46 2.64
N PRO A 125 5.87 17.21 2.30
CA PRO A 125 7.23 16.69 2.43
C PRO A 125 8.24 17.55 1.65
N ASN A 126 9.44 17.70 2.20
CA ASN A 126 10.51 18.54 1.63
C ASN A 126 11.53 17.74 0.81
N HIS A 127 11.13 16.57 0.31
CA HIS A 127 11.93 15.64 -0.46
C HIS A 127 11.13 15.08 -1.64
N THR A 128 11.81 14.41 -2.56
CA THR A 128 11.19 13.79 -3.73
C THR A 128 10.57 12.46 -3.35
N ILE A 129 9.31 12.26 -3.73
CA ILE A 129 8.61 10.98 -3.61
C ILE A 129 8.56 10.32 -4.99
N THR A 130 9.04 9.09 -5.06
CA THR A 130 9.03 8.25 -6.25
C THR A 130 7.74 7.45 -6.32
N ILE A 131 7.01 7.57 -7.43
CA ILE A 131 5.84 6.72 -7.71
C ILE A 131 6.29 5.50 -8.52
N ASN A 132 6.39 4.36 -7.85
CA ASN A 132 6.75 3.08 -8.45
C ASN A 132 5.50 2.46 -9.10
N LEU A 133 5.44 2.50 -10.43
CA LEU A 133 4.26 2.06 -11.15
C LEU A 133 4.22 0.53 -11.31
N SER A 134 3.03 0.00 -11.08
CA SER A 134 2.61 -1.34 -11.44
C SER A 134 1.51 -1.26 -12.50
N HIS A 135 1.22 -2.38 -13.14
CA HIS A 135 0.25 -2.41 -14.22
C HIS A 135 -1.15 -2.00 -13.71
N PRO A 136 -1.90 -1.10 -14.40
CA PRO A 136 -3.15 -0.51 -13.88
C PRO A 136 -4.26 -1.55 -13.61
N ALA A 137 -4.19 -2.74 -14.20
CA ALA A 137 -5.15 -3.80 -13.92
C ALA A 137 -4.94 -4.51 -12.57
N LEU A 138 -3.83 -4.26 -11.86
CA LEU A 138 -3.46 -5.00 -10.64
C LEU A 138 -4.00 -4.38 -9.34
N ARG A 139 -4.58 -3.18 -9.40
CA ARG A 139 -5.20 -2.49 -8.25
C ARG A 139 -4.26 -2.32 -7.05
N ASN A 140 -3.08 -1.76 -7.31
CA ASN A 140 -2.06 -1.48 -6.31
C ASN A 140 -2.14 -0.01 -5.85
N GLY A 141 -1.97 0.20 -4.55
CA GLY A 141 -1.88 1.50 -3.90
C GLY A 141 -1.32 1.32 -2.49
N MET A 142 -0.10 1.81 -2.26
CA MET A 142 0.57 1.68 -0.96
C MET A 142 1.73 2.66 -0.84
N ALA A 143 1.76 3.46 0.22
CA ALA A 143 2.97 4.12 0.69
C ALA A 143 3.94 3.08 1.30
N ILE A 144 5.05 2.83 0.61
CA ILE A 144 6.07 1.84 1.04
C ILE A 144 6.91 2.42 2.19
N ASP A 145 7.37 3.66 2.00
CA ASP A 145 8.19 4.42 2.94
C ASP A 145 8.04 5.92 2.66
N ASP A 146 8.78 6.76 3.37
CA ASP A 146 8.72 8.22 3.23
C ASP A 146 9.03 8.71 1.80
N ASN A 147 9.76 7.94 0.99
CA ASN A 147 10.23 8.32 -0.35
C ASN A 147 9.52 7.57 -1.47
N ASN A 148 8.73 6.52 -1.18
CA ASN A 148 8.25 5.60 -2.20
C ASN A 148 6.76 5.28 -2.04
N ILE A 149 6.01 5.46 -3.12
CA ILE A 149 4.62 5.00 -3.24
C ILE A 149 4.56 3.97 -4.37
N ALA A 150 3.92 2.82 -4.15
CA ALA A 150 3.54 1.90 -5.20
C ALA A 150 2.14 2.24 -5.71
N TRP A 151 1.97 2.33 -7.04
CA TRP A 151 0.67 2.67 -7.62
C TRP A 151 0.37 1.88 -8.89
N GLY A 152 -0.88 1.48 -9.09
CA GLY A 152 -1.35 0.86 -10.32
C GLY A 152 -2.81 0.50 -10.26
N HIS A 153 -3.68 1.39 -10.72
CA HIS A 153 -5.12 1.17 -10.74
C HIS A 153 -5.73 1.73 -12.03
N LYS A 154 -6.82 1.14 -12.52
CA LYS A 154 -7.56 1.73 -13.64
C LYS A 154 -8.28 3.00 -13.16
N GLU A 155 -8.39 3.97 -14.05
CA GLU A 155 -9.17 5.18 -13.78
C GLU A 155 -10.66 4.84 -13.76
N GLU A 156 -11.28 4.78 -12.57
CA GLU A 156 -12.71 4.43 -12.45
C GLU A 156 -13.63 5.65 -12.55
N TYR A 157 -13.11 6.83 -12.20
CA TYR A 157 -13.76 8.11 -12.37
C TYR A 157 -12.69 9.20 -12.64
N PRO A 158 -13.06 10.38 -13.16
CA PRO A 158 -12.07 11.42 -13.43
C PRO A 158 -11.21 11.77 -12.21
N ASN A 159 -9.89 11.80 -12.39
CA ASN A 159 -8.90 12.07 -11.33
C ASN A 159 -8.83 11.01 -10.22
N TYR A 160 -9.31 9.79 -10.46
CA TYR A 160 -9.19 8.67 -9.53
C TYR A 160 -7.75 8.49 -9.08
N SER A 161 -6.83 8.33 -10.03
CA SER A 161 -5.43 8.05 -9.70
C SER A 161 -4.78 9.17 -8.91
N ILE A 162 -5.12 10.42 -9.21
CA ILE A 162 -4.58 11.59 -8.51
C ILE A 162 -5.09 11.65 -7.07
N VAL A 163 -6.38 11.37 -6.86
CA VAL A 163 -6.98 11.31 -5.52
C VAL A 163 -6.25 10.26 -4.70
N TYR A 164 -6.10 9.03 -5.20
CA TYR A 164 -5.53 7.95 -4.41
C TYR A 164 -3.99 7.99 -4.27
N ILE A 165 -3.26 8.58 -5.21
CA ILE A 165 -1.85 8.92 -4.96
C ILE A 165 -1.74 9.92 -3.80
N CYS A 166 -2.68 10.88 -3.68
CA CYS A 166 -2.72 11.78 -2.54
C CYS A 166 -3.17 11.09 -1.24
N HIS A 167 -3.92 9.99 -1.32
CA HIS A 167 -4.24 9.16 -0.17
C HIS A 167 -2.95 8.57 0.41
N GLU A 168 -2.13 7.95 -0.44
CA GLU A 168 -0.83 7.41 -0.04
C GLU A 168 0.16 8.50 0.43
N LEU A 169 0.13 9.67 -0.21
CA LEU A 169 0.91 10.83 0.23
C LEU A 169 0.55 11.26 1.66
N LEU A 170 -0.73 11.16 2.06
CA LEU A 170 -1.11 11.49 3.43
C LEU A 170 -0.56 10.51 4.44
N HIS A 171 -0.47 9.21 4.13
CA HIS A 171 0.20 8.26 5.01
C HIS A 171 1.64 8.70 5.30
N ILE A 172 2.36 9.20 4.29
CA ILE A 172 3.71 9.79 4.49
C ILE A 172 3.63 11.06 5.35
N MET A 173 2.73 12.00 5.03
CA MET A 173 2.57 13.26 5.77
C MET A 173 2.17 13.04 7.25
N THR A 174 1.54 11.91 7.56
CA THR A 174 1.16 11.51 8.92
C THR A 174 2.12 10.52 9.56
N LYS A 175 3.32 10.32 8.99
CA LYS A 175 4.38 9.44 9.52
C LYS A 175 3.94 8.00 9.68
N HIS A 176 3.16 7.50 8.73
CA HIS A 176 2.67 6.12 8.69
C HIS A 176 1.90 5.70 9.96
N ASP A 177 1.21 6.63 10.63
CA ASP A 177 0.29 6.29 11.71
C ASP A 177 -0.93 5.54 11.15
N ASN A 178 -0.96 4.23 11.41
CA ASN A 178 -1.96 3.29 10.91
C ASN A 178 -3.18 3.16 11.83
N SER A 179 -3.44 4.13 12.72
CA SER A 179 -4.64 4.06 13.55
C SER A 179 -5.92 4.21 12.72
N ASP A 180 -6.92 3.36 12.99
CA ASP A 180 -8.22 3.38 12.29
C ASP A 180 -8.85 4.78 12.22
N VAL A 181 -8.75 5.56 13.31
CA VAL A 181 -9.33 6.91 13.36
C VAL A 181 -8.60 7.85 12.42
N LEU A 182 -7.27 7.80 12.36
CA LEU A 182 -6.52 8.66 11.46
C LEU A 182 -6.73 8.22 10.00
N HIS A 183 -6.76 6.92 9.72
CA HIS A 183 -7.07 6.41 8.39
C HIS A 183 -8.47 6.87 7.93
N ALA A 184 -9.49 6.77 8.79
CA ALA A 184 -10.82 7.30 8.48
C ALA A 184 -10.82 8.83 8.24
N VAL A 185 -9.94 9.59 8.90
CA VAL A 185 -9.75 11.03 8.62
C VAL A 185 -9.09 11.26 7.26
N ILE A 186 -8.12 10.42 6.89
CA ILE A 186 -7.48 10.44 5.56
C ILE A 186 -8.52 10.16 4.47
N GLU A 187 -9.40 9.17 4.63
CA GLU A 187 -10.50 8.87 3.69
C GLU A 187 -11.52 10.02 3.60
N LEU A 188 -11.91 10.62 4.73
CA LEU A 188 -12.76 11.81 4.73
C LEU A 188 -12.11 13.01 4.02
N LEU A 189 -10.79 13.15 4.10
CA LEU A 189 -10.05 14.22 3.44
C LEU A 189 -9.90 13.95 1.94
N VAL A 190 -9.44 12.77 1.55
CA VAL A 190 -8.99 12.51 0.18
C VAL A 190 -10.11 11.91 -0.66
N ASP A 191 -10.58 10.73 -0.27
CA ASP A 191 -11.58 9.95 -1.01
C ASP A 191 -12.91 10.72 -1.12
N ASN A 192 -13.17 11.60 -0.15
CA ASN A 192 -14.33 12.47 -0.13
C ASN A 192 -14.00 13.92 -0.54
N GLU A 193 -13.36 14.72 0.32
CA GLU A 193 -13.22 16.17 0.08
C GLU A 193 -12.37 16.50 -1.16
N LEU A 194 -11.16 15.94 -1.27
CA LEU A 194 -10.30 16.19 -2.42
C LEU A 194 -10.97 15.70 -3.70
N ARG A 195 -11.53 14.49 -3.72
CA ARG A 195 -12.27 13.95 -4.86
C ARG A 195 -13.38 14.88 -5.31
N ILE A 196 -14.25 15.30 -4.40
CA ILE A 196 -15.41 16.16 -4.70
C ILE A 196 -14.95 17.53 -5.19
N ARG A 197 -14.00 18.17 -4.51
CA ARG A 197 -13.49 19.48 -4.91
C ARG A 197 -12.80 19.42 -6.27
N LEU A 198 -11.93 18.43 -6.47
CA LEU A 198 -11.16 18.27 -7.71
C LEU A 198 -12.10 18.07 -8.91
N ASN A 199 -13.11 17.20 -8.75
CA ASN A 199 -14.07 16.87 -9.79
C ASN A 199 -15.28 17.81 -9.89
N LYS A 200 -15.47 18.70 -8.92
CA LYS A 200 -16.63 19.62 -8.81
C LYS A 200 -17.98 18.89 -8.77
N LYS A 201 -17.99 17.60 -8.42
CA LYS A 201 -19.19 16.76 -8.32
C LYS A 201 -18.94 15.58 -7.37
N GLY A 202 -20.01 14.96 -6.92
CA GLY A 202 -20.00 13.78 -6.07
C GLY A 202 -20.61 14.03 -4.70
N ARG A 203 -20.76 12.95 -3.93
CA ARG A 203 -21.28 12.99 -2.55
C ARG A 203 -20.32 12.27 -1.61
N TYR A 204 -20.37 12.64 -0.34
CA TYR A 204 -19.70 11.87 0.69
C TYR A 204 -20.20 10.41 0.70
N PHE A 205 -19.29 9.47 0.94
CA PHE A 205 -19.57 8.03 1.01
C PHE A 205 -20.12 7.43 -0.30
N GLU A 206 -19.78 8.02 -1.44
CA GLU A 206 -20.19 7.53 -2.77
C GLU A 206 -19.35 6.34 -3.27
N HIS A 207 -18.07 6.33 -2.93
CA HIS A 207 -17.16 5.23 -3.25
C HIS A 207 -16.72 4.57 -1.95
N GLU A 208 -16.74 3.24 -1.91
CA GLU A 208 -16.44 2.46 -0.71
C GLU A 208 -15.12 1.71 -0.91
N ASN A 209 -14.13 2.00 -0.08
CA ASN A 209 -12.86 1.28 -0.05
C ASN A 209 -12.77 0.36 1.17
N HIS A 210 -12.61 0.92 2.36
CA HIS A 210 -12.43 0.15 3.59
C HIS A 210 -13.75 0.03 4.36
N TRP A 211 -14.49 -1.05 4.08
CA TRP A 211 -15.77 -1.34 4.75
C TRP A 211 -15.69 -1.27 6.29
N HIS A 212 -14.53 -1.61 6.86
CA HIS A 212 -14.30 -1.61 8.31
C HIS A 212 -14.10 -0.20 8.91
N LEU A 213 -13.78 0.82 8.11
CA LEU A 213 -13.62 2.21 8.56
C LEU A 213 -14.90 3.04 8.41
N LYS A 214 -15.83 2.60 7.56
CA LYS A 214 -17.08 3.33 7.23
C LYS A 214 -17.90 3.76 8.44
N GLU A 215 -17.95 2.94 9.50
CA GLU A 215 -18.63 3.32 10.73
C GLU A 215 -17.93 4.47 11.46
N ILE A 216 -16.61 4.44 11.50
CA ILE A 216 -15.78 5.45 12.12
C ILE A 216 -15.91 6.75 11.33
N GLU A 217 -15.83 6.70 10.00
CA GLU A 217 -16.01 7.87 9.14
C GLU A 217 -17.39 8.53 9.36
N LYS A 218 -18.47 7.73 9.41
CA LYS A 218 -19.83 8.24 9.67
C LYS A 218 -19.95 8.89 11.06
N LYS A 219 -19.30 8.32 12.08
CA LYS A 219 -19.26 8.90 13.44
C LYS A 219 -18.45 10.21 13.46
N LEU A 220 -17.37 10.29 12.68
CA LEU A 220 -16.52 11.50 12.56
C LEU A 220 -17.19 12.60 11.73
N TYR A 221 -18.03 12.25 10.76
CA TYR A 221 -18.54 13.17 9.73
C TYR A 221 -19.18 14.46 10.26
N PRO A 222 -20.02 14.46 11.32
CA PRO A 222 -20.56 15.70 11.88
C PRO A 222 -19.47 16.65 12.38
N ALA A 223 -18.45 16.12 13.08
CA ALA A 223 -17.32 16.90 13.56
C ALA A 223 -16.39 17.34 12.42
N TRP A 224 -16.21 16.48 11.41
CA TRP A 224 -15.45 16.79 10.20
C TRP A 224 -16.02 18.01 9.46
N LYS A 225 -17.35 18.09 9.30
CA LYS A 225 -17.99 19.28 8.71
C LYS A 225 -17.71 20.57 9.47
N GLN A 226 -17.55 20.51 10.79
CA GLN A 226 -17.16 21.68 11.59
C GLN A 226 -15.69 22.00 11.42
N TYR A 227 -14.83 20.97 11.40
CA TYR A 227 -13.40 21.11 11.13
C TYR A 227 -13.12 21.82 9.79
N LEU A 228 -13.86 21.47 8.72
CA LEU A 228 -13.70 22.11 7.41
C LEU A 228 -13.95 23.64 7.42
N LYS A 229 -14.75 24.14 8.36
CA LYS A 229 -15.06 25.57 8.51
C LYS A 229 -14.02 26.34 9.34
N GLN A 230 -13.05 25.67 9.93
CA GLN A 230 -12.04 26.31 10.76
C GLN A 230 -10.97 27.00 9.91
N ASP A 231 -10.49 28.16 10.36
CA ASP A 231 -9.38 28.87 9.72
C ASP A 231 -8.04 28.16 9.95
N LYS A 232 -7.84 27.63 11.17
CA LYS A 232 -6.63 26.89 11.56
C LYS A 232 -6.94 25.41 11.64
N LYS A 233 -6.61 24.69 10.57
CA LYS A 233 -6.79 23.25 10.45
C LYS A 233 -5.53 22.50 10.89
N ASN A 234 -5.72 21.32 11.47
CA ASN A 234 -4.66 20.33 11.74
C ASN A 234 -5.29 18.94 11.91
N ILE A 235 -5.08 18.03 10.95
CA ILE A 235 -5.74 16.72 10.96
C ILE A 235 -5.26 15.82 12.09
N LEU A 236 -4.00 15.93 12.52
CA LEU A 236 -3.44 15.11 13.60
C LEU A 236 -4.12 15.46 14.93
N GLN A 237 -4.34 16.75 15.19
CA GLN A 237 -5.09 17.20 16.37
C GLN A 237 -6.56 16.78 16.29
N PHE A 238 -7.17 16.86 15.10
CA PHE A 238 -8.54 16.40 14.89
C PHE A 238 -8.68 14.90 15.17
N ALA A 239 -7.79 14.06 14.61
CA ALA A 239 -7.78 12.63 14.84
C ALA A 239 -7.55 12.29 16.32
N LYS A 240 -6.55 12.91 16.96
CA LYS A 240 -6.26 12.72 18.39
C LYS A 240 -7.44 13.05 19.29
N LYS A 241 -8.18 14.12 18.99
CA LYS A 241 -9.41 14.50 19.74
C LYS A 241 -10.48 13.40 19.69
N HIS A 242 -10.52 12.63 18.61
CA HIS A 242 -11.53 11.60 18.37
C HIS A 242 -10.97 10.17 18.47
N ALA A 243 -9.76 9.99 19.00
CA ALA A 243 -9.09 8.69 19.10
C ALA A 243 -9.85 7.62 19.91
N LYS A 244 -10.84 8.03 20.71
CA LYS A 244 -11.71 7.12 21.49
C LYS A 244 -12.88 6.54 20.69
N ILE A 245 -13.13 7.01 19.46
CA ILE A 245 -14.16 6.43 18.60
C ILE A 245 -13.73 5.01 18.24
N LYS A 246 -14.57 4.04 18.58
CA LYS A 246 -14.38 2.63 18.24
C LYS A 246 -15.46 2.15 17.28
N ARG A 247 -15.16 1.03 16.63
CA ARG A 247 -16.14 0.21 15.90
C ARG A 247 -17.29 -0.17 16.85
N GLY A 248 -18.51 -0.17 16.33
CA GLY A 248 -19.70 -0.59 17.08
C GLY A 248 -19.70 -2.07 17.35
#